data_AF-A0A5E3WCM2-F1
#
_entry.id   AF-A0A5E3WCM2-F1
#
_cell.length_a   1.000
_cell.length_b   1.000
_cell.length_c   1.000
_cell.angle_alpha   90.00
_cell.angle_beta   90.00
_cell.angle_gamma   90.00
#
_symmetry.space_group_name_H-M   'P 1'
#
loop_
_entity.id
_entity.type
_entity.pdbx_description
1 polymer ?
#
loop_
_entity_poly.entity_id
_entity_poly.type
_entity_poly.pdbx_seq_one_letter_code
_entity_poly.pdbx_strand_id
1 'polypeptide(L)'
;MHPLDRIEIWYNGEWQRSTLAALGLTANFGHWNGRRCRLPRHRVKDFVVIHTNSVHKVNAVFCGCTGEKVSIVNQLMNSRWYPATPEQPLTAATFEVLDAFDAHSGAGKDNAYDFYRALESLTDGTGLHHLPDRSKDFMRIAHQWRHLHALKRGRCGHDLDGIEKTAYGELAVICPACPHEGINTDVVAKLQALSPELAKEYETFNTLVQLSMDCNFCAKNRMTRSTPETSPYLGDGMAYMVPEVHYEDYLRTFLNDEEVSTCSRFSAVVLANLEAGKGLCTTGVGVVFCSRHEFFWPNSVGPLVKGERYSTMDFILASAVRRVRAPSLHLYYDIVCQYTRKLNSRMMVVPEKSFIRVGAVKLLHDINISFSIPKFHNPGYLVICQLWFNLAYLRATGQTDSEALERAWAGLNLAVSSLCEMGPGTMRDTIDFYCGAWNWRKFISMGGFLWRKLEVALQ
;
A
#
# COMPACT_ATOMS: atom_id res chain seq x y z
N MET A 1 -33.03 -18.75 -4.43
CA MET A 1 -33.27 -17.47 -5.13
C MET A 1 -32.14 -16.55 -4.74
N HIS A 2 -31.34 -16.10 -5.71
CA HIS A 2 -30.30 -15.12 -5.43
C HIS A 2 -30.99 -13.76 -5.26
N PRO A 3 -30.87 -13.08 -4.10
CA PRO A 3 -31.70 -11.90 -3.79
C PRO A 3 -31.32 -10.64 -4.58
N LEU A 4 -30.41 -10.75 -5.56
CA LEU A 4 -29.81 -9.65 -6.32
C LEU A 4 -29.69 -9.99 -7.83
N ASP A 5 -30.64 -10.76 -8.35
CA ASP A 5 -30.76 -11.02 -9.78
C ASP A 5 -31.30 -9.78 -10.50
N ARG A 6 -30.84 -9.54 -11.74
CA ARG A 6 -31.44 -8.52 -12.60
C ARG A 6 -32.79 -9.03 -13.08
N ILE A 7 -33.81 -8.17 -13.00
CA ILE A 7 -35.18 -8.54 -13.34
C ILE A 7 -35.72 -7.69 -14.49
N GLU A 8 -36.52 -8.33 -15.31
CA GLU A 8 -37.30 -7.71 -16.37
C GLU A 8 -38.75 -8.19 -16.22
N ILE A 9 -39.68 -7.29 -16.50
CA ILE A 9 -41.12 -7.57 -16.53
C ILE A 9 -41.59 -7.51 -17.97
N TRP A 10 -42.43 -8.47 -18.36
CA TRP A 10 -43.09 -8.42 -19.66
C TRP A 10 -44.30 -7.49 -19.57
N TYR A 11 -44.25 -6.35 -20.26
CA TYR A 11 -45.30 -5.34 -20.25
C TYR A 11 -45.46 -4.74 -21.65
N ASN A 12 -46.70 -4.58 -22.11
CA ASN A 12 -47.03 -4.01 -23.44
C ASN A 12 -46.29 -4.65 -24.63
N GLY A 13 -46.01 -5.96 -24.57
CA GLY A 13 -45.39 -6.69 -25.68
C GLY A 13 -43.88 -6.59 -25.76
N GLU A 14 -43.22 -6.04 -24.74
CA GLU A 14 -41.76 -5.97 -24.65
C GLU A 14 -41.28 -6.29 -23.22
N TRP A 15 -40.00 -6.65 -23.09
CA TRP A 15 -39.34 -6.76 -21.79
C TRP A 15 -38.90 -5.38 -21.33
N GLN A 16 -39.47 -4.94 -20.21
CA GLN A 16 -39.10 -3.68 -19.56
C GLN A 16 -38.35 -3.99 -18.27
N ARG A 17 -37.31 -3.21 -17.99
CA ARG A 17 -36.55 -3.35 -16.73
C ARG A 17 -37.41 -2.95 -15.54
N SER A 18 -37.24 -3.66 -14.42
CA SER A 18 -37.88 -3.31 -13.15
C SER A 18 -36.88 -3.39 -12.00
N THR A 19 -37.30 -2.98 -10.80
CA THR A 19 -36.48 -3.09 -9.59
C THR A 19 -37.07 -4.11 -8.63
N LEU A 20 -36.21 -4.80 -7.89
CA LEU A 20 -36.65 -5.78 -6.91
C LEU A 20 -37.56 -5.14 -5.84
N ALA A 21 -37.31 -3.89 -5.46
CA ALA A 21 -38.19 -3.10 -4.61
C ALA A 21 -39.59 -2.89 -5.21
N ALA A 22 -39.69 -2.60 -6.51
CA ALA A 22 -40.98 -2.43 -7.20
C ALA A 22 -41.79 -3.74 -7.26
N LEU A 23 -41.12 -4.90 -7.33
CA LEU A 23 -41.76 -6.21 -7.18
C LEU A 23 -42.08 -6.58 -5.72
N GLY A 24 -41.75 -5.72 -4.75
CA GLY A 24 -42.00 -5.96 -3.33
C GLY A 24 -40.96 -6.84 -2.62
N LEU A 25 -39.81 -7.13 -3.27
CA LEU A 25 -38.74 -7.88 -2.62
C LEU A 25 -38.28 -7.15 -1.35
N THR A 26 -38.18 -7.93 -0.27
CA THR A 26 -37.70 -7.45 1.02
C THR A 26 -36.56 -8.34 1.52
N ALA A 27 -35.37 -7.76 1.65
CA ALA A 27 -34.23 -8.36 2.31
C ALA A 27 -34.45 -8.31 3.83
N ASN A 28 -34.50 -9.49 4.47
CA ASN A 28 -34.67 -9.62 5.92
C ASN A 28 -33.32 -9.95 6.57
N PHE A 29 -32.86 -9.08 7.46
CA PHE A 29 -31.59 -9.22 8.17
C PHE A 29 -31.78 -9.68 9.61
N GLY A 30 -30.72 -10.27 10.18
CA GLY A 30 -30.63 -10.67 11.59
C GLY A 30 -31.16 -12.07 11.91
N HIS A 31 -31.93 -12.71 11.04
CA HIS A 31 -32.23 -14.15 11.14
C HIS A 31 -31.35 -14.94 10.18
N TRP A 32 -30.67 -15.97 10.69
CA TRP A 32 -29.72 -16.80 9.92
C TRP A 32 -30.35 -17.49 8.68
N ASN A 33 -31.66 -17.75 8.73
CA ASN A 33 -32.40 -18.39 7.65
C ASN A 33 -33.14 -17.40 6.73
N GLY A 34 -32.89 -16.10 6.87
CA GLY A 34 -33.53 -15.05 6.07
C GLY A 34 -35.04 -14.91 6.28
N ARG A 35 -35.62 -15.55 7.31
CA ARG A 35 -37.05 -15.43 7.61
C ARG A 35 -37.41 -14.01 8.02
N ARG A 36 -38.63 -13.59 7.67
CA ARG A 36 -39.22 -12.32 8.09
C ARG A 36 -39.33 -12.26 9.63
N CYS A 37 -38.69 -11.28 10.27
CA CYS A 37 -38.86 -11.03 11.71
C CYS A 37 -40.28 -10.54 11.96
N ARG A 38 -40.91 -11.09 13.01
CA ARG A 38 -42.24 -10.68 13.48
C ARG A 38 -42.19 -9.37 14.27
N LEU A 39 -41.02 -9.00 14.79
CA LEU A 39 -40.76 -7.80 15.59
C LEU A 39 -39.62 -6.95 14.98
N PRO A 40 -39.80 -6.41 13.76
CA PRO A 40 -38.76 -5.63 13.10
C PRO A 40 -38.59 -4.28 13.81
N ARG A 41 -37.34 -3.90 14.07
CA ARG A 41 -37.02 -2.61 14.70
C ARG A 41 -36.87 -1.48 13.69
N HIS A 42 -36.35 -1.79 12.50
CA HIS A 42 -36.11 -0.80 11.46
C HIS A 42 -36.51 -1.37 10.11
N ARG A 43 -37.20 -0.55 9.31
CA ARG A 43 -37.51 -0.83 7.91
C ARG A 43 -36.97 0.31 7.05
N VAL A 44 -36.34 -0.02 5.93
CA VAL A 44 -35.84 0.94 4.96
C VAL A 44 -36.46 0.60 3.62
N LYS A 45 -37.15 1.56 3.01
CA LYS A 45 -37.62 1.44 1.62
C LYS A 45 -36.50 1.87 0.68
N ASP A 46 -36.47 1.29 -0.52
CA ASP A 46 -35.51 1.64 -1.58
C ASP A 46 -34.04 1.61 -1.12
N PHE A 47 -33.70 0.65 -0.26
CA PHE A 47 -32.34 0.38 0.19
C PHE A 47 -31.48 -0.01 -1.02
N VAL A 48 -30.36 0.68 -1.21
CA VAL A 48 -29.49 0.49 -2.36
C VAL A 48 -28.43 -0.56 -2.06
N VAL A 49 -28.31 -1.56 -2.92
CA VAL A 49 -27.30 -2.63 -2.79
C VAL A 49 -26.41 -2.60 -4.00
N ILE A 50 -25.11 -2.35 -3.78
CA ILE A 50 -24.08 -2.41 -4.81
C ILE A 50 -23.61 -3.87 -4.91
N HIS A 51 -23.82 -4.48 -6.07
CA HIS A 51 -23.44 -5.87 -6.34
C HIS A 51 -22.67 -5.96 -7.66
N THR A 52 -21.99 -7.09 -7.89
CA THR A 52 -21.10 -7.31 -9.05
C THR A 52 -21.79 -7.20 -10.41
N ASN A 53 -23.10 -7.43 -10.46
CA ASN A 53 -23.88 -7.42 -11.70
C ASN A 53 -24.67 -6.11 -11.93
N SER A 54 -24.91 -5.30 -10.90
CA SER A 54 -25.77 -4.12 -10.95
C SER A 54 -25.81 -3.40 -9.58
N VAL A 55 -26.21 -2.12 -9.60
CA VAL A 55 -26.78 -1.41 -8.45
C VAL A 55 -28.27 -1.76 -8.34
N HIS A 56 -28.68 -2.33 -7.21
CA HIS A 56 -30.05 -2.79 -6.95
C HIS A 56 -30.78 -1.88 -5.98
N LYS A 57 -32.11 -1.78 -6.12
CA LYS A 57 -33.01 -1.22 -5.10
C LYS A 57 -33.88 -2.33 -4.52
N VAL A 58 -33.85 -2.50 -3.20
CA VAL A 58 -34.64 -3.50 -2.44
C VAL A 58 -35.26 -2.85 -1.21
N ASN A 59 -36.29 -3.46 -0.62
CA ASN A 59 -36.70 -3.08 0.74
C ASN A 59 -35.82 -3.84 1.75
N ALA A 60 -35.42 -3.19 2.84
CA ALA A 60 -34.60 -3.79 3.90
C ALA A 60 -35.36 -3.80 5.23
N VAL A 61 -35.29 -4.92 5.96
CA VAL A 61 -35.92 -5.09 7.27
C VAL A 61 -34.91 -5.66 8.24
N PHE A 62 -34.70 -4.94 9.35
CA PHE A 62 -33.76 -5.33 10.41
C PHE A 62 -34.49 -5.92 11.60
N CYS A 63 -34.00 -7.07 12.05
CA CYS A 63 -34.54 -7.81 13.15
C CYS A 63 -34.39 -7.05 14.47
N GLY A 64 -35.43 -7.11 15.30
CA GLY A 64 -35.43 -6.67 16.69
C GLY A 64 -35.81 -7.77 17.67
N CYS A 65 -35.84 -9.02 17.20
CA CYS A 65 -36.41 -10.17 17.89
C CYS A 65 -35.50 -10.70 19.05
N THR A 66 -34.25 -10.21 19.21
CA THR A 66 -33.32 -10.63 20.27
C THR A 66 -33.46 -9.81 21.57
N GLY A 67 -33.25 -10.46 22.72
CA GLY A 67 -33.25 -9.81 24.04
C GLY A 67 -32.16 -8.74 24.16
N GLU A 68 -31.00 -8.99 23.55
CA GLU A 68 -29.92 -8.00 23.39
C GLU A 68 -30.01 -7.29 22.03
N LYS A 69 -29.62 -6.01 21.98
CA LYS A 69 -29.66 -5.21 20.74
C LYS A 69 -28.49 -5.58 19.82
N VAL A 70 -28.76 -6.38 18.80
CA VAL A 70 -27.83 -6.56 17.67
C VAL A 70 -27.87 -5.31 16.78
N SER A 71 -26.71 -4.69 16.56
CA SER A 71 -26.58 -3.49 15.72
C SER A 71 -26.94 -3.78 14.26
N ILE A 72 -27.39 -2.74 13.52
CA ILE A 72 -27.72 -2.86 12.09
C ILE A 72 -26.49 -3.30 11.29
N VAL A 73 -25.31 -2.75 11.61
CA VAL A 73 -24.02 -3.16 11.02
C VAL A 73 -23.79 -4.65 11.16
N ASN A 74 -23.93 -5.21 12.37
CA ASN A 74 -23.69 -6.64 12.58
C ASN A 74 -24.68 -7.50 11.79
N GLN A 75 -25.94 -7.08 11.68
CA GLN A 75 -26.94 -7.80 10.89
C GLN A 75 -26.60 -7.80 9.38
N LEU A 76 -26.09 -6.68 8.85
CA LEU A 76 -25.62 -6.57 7.47
C LEU A 76 -24.34 -7.38 7.23
N MET A 77 -23.35 -7.24 8.12
CA MET A 77 -22.07 -7.94 8.03
C MET A 77 -22.25 -9.46 8.13
N ASN A 78 -23.14 -9.95 8.99
CA ASN A 78 -23.52 -11.37 9.06
C ASN A 78 -24.17 -11.88 7.76
N SER A 79 -24.75 -10.96 6.97
CA SER A 79 -25.34 -11.24 5.66
C SER A 79 -24.36 -10.95 4.51
N ARG A 80 -23.08 -10.74 4.82
CA ARG A 80 -21.99 -10.39 3.87
C ARG A 80 -22.22 -9.08 3.12
N TRP A 81 -22.92 -8.13 3.72
CA TRP A 81 -23.18 -6.81 3.17
C TRP A 81 -22.48 -5.77 4.03
N TYR A 82 -21.59 -4.99 3.44
CA TYR A 82 -20.87 -3.92 4.11
C TYR A 82 -21.66 -2.60 4.03
N PRO A 83 -22.06 -2.01 5.16
CA PRO A 83 -22.87 -0.79 5.17
C PRO A 83 -22.07 0.46 4.78
N ALA A 84 -22.71 1.40 4.11
CA ALA A 84 -22.11 2.71 3.81
C ALA A 84 -21.96 3.60 5.05
N THR A 85 -22.80 3.44 6.06
CA THR A 85 -22.79 4.18 7.33
C THR A 85 -23.16 3.26 8.50
N PRO A 86 -22.64 3.51 9.72
CA PRO A 86 -22.80 2.58 10.83
C PRO A 86 -24.17 2.67 11.55
N GLU A 87 -24.84 3.81 11.52
CA GLU A 87 -26.07 4.02 12.33
C GLU A 87 -27.35 3.72 11.54
N GLN A 88 -27.55 4.41 10.42
CA GLN A 88 -28.73 4.31 9.56
C GLN A 88 -28.30 4.12 8.10
N PRO A 89 -27.78 2.93 7.74
CA PRO A 89 -27.38 2.67 6.36
C PRO A 89 -28.60 2.70 5.45
N LEU A 90 -28.50 3.47 4.37
CA LEU A 90 -29.41 3.43 3.22
C LEU A 90 -28.80 2.69 2.02
N THR A 91 -27.51 2.39 2.11
CA THR A 91 -26.71 1.74 1.07
C THR A 91 -25.82 0.68 1.70
N ALA A 92 -25.63 -0.44 1.03
CA ALA A 92 -24.57 -1.40 1.34
C ALA A 92 -23.93 -1.94 0.06
N ALA A 93 -22.69 -2.37 0.16
CA ALA A 93 -22.01 -3.13 -0.89
C ALA A 93 -21.85 -4.58 -0.45
N THR A 94 -22.13 -5.53 -1.34
CA THR A 94 -21.86 -6.94 -1.07
C THR A 94 -20.35 -7.20 -0.92
N PHE A 95 -19.94 -8.17 -0.11
CA PHE A 95 -18.52 -8.53 -0.01
C PHE A 95 -17.96 -8.94 -1.38
N GLU A 96 -18.79 -9.59 -2.20
CA GLU A 96 -18.42 -10.04 -3.54
C GLU A 96 -18.04 -8.88 -4.48
N VAL A 97 -18.71 -7.72 -4.40
CA VAL A 97 -18.34 -6.56 -5.22
C VAL A 97 -17.08 -5.87 -4.71
N LEU A 98 -16.82 -5.92 -3.39
CA LEU A 98 -15.60 -5.38 -2.80
C LEU A 98 -14.39 -6.24 -3.12
N ASP A 99 -14.53 -7.57 -3.05
CA ASP A 99 -13.51 -8.53 -3.48
C ASP A 99 -13.21 -8.36 -4.98
N ALA A 100 -14.24 -8.18 -5.81
CA ALA A 100 -14.07 -7.91 -7.24
C ALA A 100 -13.33 -6.59 -7.47
N PHE A 101 -13.72 -5.52 -6.78
CA PHE A 101 -13.05 -4.22 -6.89
C PHE A 101 -11.59 -4.28 -6.48
N ASP A 102 -11.26 -4.93 -5.37
CA ASP A 102 -9.86 -5.07 -4.93
C ASP A 102 -9.03 -5.90 -5.91
N ALA A 103 -9.61 -6.94 -6.53
CA ALA A 103 -8.94 -7.70 -7.59
C ALA A 103 -8.67 -6.83 -8.83
N HIS A 104 -9.67 -6.05 -9.27
CA HIS A 104 -9.57 -5.12 -10.39
C HIS A 104 -8.55 -4.00 -10.13
N SER A 105 -8.63 -3.33 -8.98
CA SER A 105 -7.61 -2.35 -8.58
C SER A 105 -6.23 -2.99 -8.44
N GLY A 106 -6.11 -4.18 -7.86
CA GLY A 106 -4.82 -4.84 -7.66
C GLY A 106 -4.14 -5.26 -8.97
N ALA A 107 -4.91 -5.74 -9.95
CA ALA A 107 -4.41 -6.24 -11.23
C ALA A 107 -4.39 -5.17 -12.34
N GLY A 108 -5.54 -4.51 -12.58
CA GLY A 108 -5.73 -3.53 -13.65
C GLY A 108 -5.47 -2.07 -13.25
N LYS A 109 -5.34 -1.79 -11.95
CA LYS A 109 -5.26 -0.41 -11.40
C LYS A 109 -6.53 0.42 -11.63
N ASP A 110 -7.66 -0.26 -11.82
CA ASP A 110 -8.97 0.39 -11.88
C ASP A 110 -9.22 1.22 -10.62
N ASN A 111 -9.62 2.47 -10.81
CA ASN A 111 -10.03 3.34 -9.71
C ASN A 111 -11.50 3.08 -9.33
N ALA A 112 -11.88 3.49 -8.11
CA ALA A 112 -13.22 3.25 -7.59
C ALA A 112 -14.32 3.95 -8.40
N TYR A 113 -14.03 5.09 -9.03
CA TYR A 113 -14.98 5.84 -9.84
C TYR A 113 -15.31 5.09 -11.12
N ASP A 114 -14.30 4.69 -11.89
CA ASP A 114 -14.46 3.97 -13.16
C ASP A 114 -15.07 2.58 -12.94
N PHE A 115 -14.68 1.89 -11.85
CA PHE A 115 -15.31 0.63 -11.47
C PHE A 115 -16.80 0.81 -11.15
N TYR A 116 -17.16 1.85 -10.40
CA TYR A 116 -18.57 2.14 -10.11
C TYR A 116 -19.35 2.54 -11.37
N ARG A 117 -18.75 3.34 -12.27
CA ARG A 117 -19.31 3.70 -13.58
C ARG A 117 -19.55 2.46 -14.46
N ALA A 118 -18.67 1.47 -14.38
CA ALA A 118 -18.88 0.19 -15.05
C ALA A 118 -20.12 -0.54 -14.48
N LEU A 119 -20.31 -0.52 -13.16
CA LEU A 119 -21.53 -1.07 -12.53
C LEU A 119 -22.78 -0.29 -12.94
N GLU A 120 -22.72 1.04 -13.02
CA GLU A 120 -23.83 1.84 -13.55
C GLU A 120 -24.16 1.47 -14.99
N SER A 121 -23.14 1.22 -15.82
CA SER A 121 -23.34 0.80 -17.22
C SER A 121 -23.91 -0.62 -17.32
N LEU A 122 -23.56 -1.52 -16.39
CA LEU A 122 -24.17 -2.85 -16.29
C LEU A 122 -25.63 -2.78 -15.82
N THR A 123 -25.96 -1.81 -14.98
CA THR A 123 -27.33 -1.52 -14.54
C THR A 123 -28.13 -0.88 -15.67
N ASP A 124 -27.62 0.19 -16.28
CA ASP A 124 -28.21 0.89 -17.41
C ASP A 124 -27.17 1.48 -18.37
N GLY A 125 -26.85 0.70 -19.41
CA GLY A 125 -25.92 1.12 -20.45
C GLY A 125 -26.44 2.24 -21.35
N THR A 126 -27.74 2.56 -21.28
CA THR A 126 -28.31 3.67 -22.06
C THR A 126 -28.17 5.02 -21.35
N GLY A 127 -28.04 5.00 -20.01
CA GLY A 127 -28.06 6.20 -19.18
C GLY A 127 -29.39 6.95 -19.17
N LEU A 128 -30.46 6.35 -19.71
CA LEU A 128 -31.79 6.97 -19.77
C LEU A 128 -32.52 6.90 -18.43
N HIS A 129 -32.18 5.92 -17.58
CA HIS A 129 -32.75 5.77 -16.26
C HIS A 129 -31.90 6.48 -15.21
N HIS A 130 -32.57 7.24 -14.34
CA HIS A 130 -31.90 7.87 -13.21
C HIS A 130 -31.55 6.82 -12.13
N LEU A 131 -30.26 6.49 -12.05
CA LEU A 131 -29.70 5.68 -10.98
C LEU A 131 -29.33 6.56 -9.77
N PRO A 132 -29.53 6.08 -8.52
CA PRO A 132 -29.06 6.82 -7.36
C PRO A 132 -27.53 6.85 -7.35
N ASP A 133 -26.94 8.04 -7.35
CA ASP A 133 -25.48 8.18 -7.24
C ASP A 133 -25.02 7.72 -5.85
N ARG A 134 -24.33 6.57 -5.83
CA ARG A 134 -23.71 5.96 -4.65
C ARG A 134 -22.21 5.81 -4.83
N SER A 135 -21.59 6.54 -5.76
CA SER A 135 -20.16 6.49 -6.03
C SER A 135 -19.33 6.82 -4.79
N LYS A 136 -19.67 7.92 -4.09
CA LYS A 136 -19.01 8.32 -2.84
C LYS A 136 -19.21 7.33 -1.70
N ASP A 137 -20.39 6.72 -1.62
CA ASP A 137 -20.67 5.66 -0.64
C ASP A 137 -19.78 4.44 -0.92
N PHE A 138 -19.65 4.04 -2.19
CA PHE A 138 -18.77 2.96 -2.61
C PHE A 138 -17.30 3.24 -2.31
N MET A 139 -16.80 4.43 -2.65
CA MET A 139 -15.42 4.85 -2.36
C MET A 139 -15.10 4.75 -0.87
N ARG A 140 -16.01 5.24 -0.01
CA ARG A 140 -15.86 5.15 1.46
C ARG A 140 -15.85 3.70 1.93
N ILE A 141 -16.78 2.88 1.45
CA ILE A 141 -16.83 1.45 1.80
C ILE A 141 -15.52 0.76 1.39
N ALA A 142 -15.04 1.00 0.16
CA ALA A 142 -13.84 0.37 -0.35
C ALA A 142 -12.58 0.77 0.45
N HIS A 143 -12.48 2.04 0.85
CA HIS A 143 -11.40 2.52 1.71
C HIS A 143 -11.39 1.82 3.07
N GLN A 144 -12.56 1.73 3.74
CA GLN A 144 -12.68 1.01 5.01
C GLN A 144 -12.44 -0.49 4.88
N TRP A 145 -12.97 -1.10 3.83
CA TRP A 145 -12.81 -2.52 3.52
C TRP A 145 -11.34 -2.92 3.43
N ARG A 146 -10.54 -2.14 2.68
CA ARG A 146 -9.10 -2.36 2.54
C ARG A 146 -8.37 -2.30 3.87
N HIS A 147 -8.69 -1.30 4.69
CA HIS A 147 -8.11 -1.16 6.02
C HIS A 147 -8.44 -2.35 6.92
N LEU A 148 -9.71 -2.76 6.98
CA LEU A 148 -10.13 -3.94 7.75
C LEU A 148 -9.47 -5.23 7.26
N HIS A 149 -9.29 -5.39 5.95
CA HIS A 149 -8.57 -6.53 5.39
C HIS A 149 -7.08 -6.51 5.73
N ALA A 150 -6.44 -5.34 5.79
CA ALA A 150 -5.07 -5.21 6.26
C ALA A 150 -4.95 -5.65 7.73
N LEU A 151 -5.83 -5.17 8.60
CA LEU A 151 -5.89 -5.57 10.02
C LEU A 151 -6.17 -7.07 10.20
N LYS A 152 -7.10 -7.62 9.42
CA LYS A 152 -7.41 -9.05 9.43
C LYS A 152 -6.20 -9.89 9.05
N ARG A 153 -5.43 -9.49 8.02
CA ARG A 153 -4.18 -10.17 7.63
C ARG A 153 -3.11 -10.05 8.71
N GLY A 154 -3.02 -8.89 9.37
CA GLY A 154 -2.13 -8.65 10.52
C GLY A 154 -2.57 -9.35 11.80
N ARG A 155 -3.75 -9.99 11.82
CA ARG A 155 -4.36 -10.66 13.00
C ARG A 155 -4.67 -9.71 14.17
N CYS A 156 -4.74 -8.40 13.92
CA CYS A 156 -4.98 -7.38 14.95
C CYS A 156 -6.35 -7.53 15.64
N GLY A 157 -7.31 -8.19 15.00
CA GLY A 157 -8.61 -8.49 15.63
C GLY A 157 -8.55 -9.55 16.74
N HIS A 158 -7.43 -10.26 16.89
CA HIS A 158 -7.18 -11.19 17.98
C HIS A 158 -6.22 -10.63 19.04
N ASP A 159 -5.72 -9.41 18.83
CA ASP A 159 -4.88 -8.74 19.81
C ASP A 159 -5.74 -8.28 20.99
N LEU A 160 -5.31 -8.62 22.21
CA LEU A 160 -5.98 -8.22 23.44
C LEU A 160 -5.92 -6.71 23.65
N ASP A 161 -4.88 -6.08 23.14
CA ASP A 161 -4.62 -4.64 23.25
C ASP A 161 -5.37 -3.84 22.16
N GLY A 162 -6.01 -4.53 21.21
CA GLY A 162 -6.86 -3.97 20.17
C GLY A 162 -6.11 -3.32 18.99
N ILE A 163 -6.88 -2.87 18.00
CA ILE A 163 -6.35 -2.31 16.73
C ILE A 163 -5.50 -1.05 16.96
N GLU A 164 -5.84 -0.23 17.96
CA GLU A 164 -5.15 1.02 18.28
C GLU A 164 -3.68 0.81 18.68
N LYS A 165 -3.31 -0.42 19.06
CA LYS A 165 -1.97 -0.78 19.51
C LYS A 165 -1.10 -1.40 18.42
N THR A 166 -1.61 -1.51 17.20
CA THR A 166 -0.84 -1.96 16.02
C THR A 166 0.42 -1.11 15.84
N ALA A 167 1.59 -1.76 15.83
CA ALA A 167 2.88 -1.13 16.04
C ALA A 167 3.56 -0.67 14.74
N TYR A 168 3.37 0.58 14.34
CA TYR A 168 3.82 1.14 13.04
C TYR A 168 3.89 0.07 11.93
N GLY A 169 4.82 -0.05 10.99
CA GLY A 169 4.78 -1.02 9.86
C GLY A 169 4.58 -2.55 10.10
N GLU A 170 3.95 -2.99 11.18
CA GLU A 170 3.51 -4.34 11.50
C GLU A 170 2.62 -4.98 10.42
N LEU A 171 1.74 -4.21 9.76
CA LEU A 171 0.85 -4.75 8.72
C LEU A 171 1.56 -5.02 7.37
N ALA A 172 2.82 -4.62 7.23
CA ALA A 172 3.58 -4.82 6.01
C ALA A 172 3.99 -6.30 5.85
N VAL A 173 3.83 -6.82 4.62
CA VAL A 173 4.33 -8.14 4.25
C VAL A 173 5.83 -8.02 4.01
N ILE A 174 6.63 -8.51 4.97
CA ILE A 174 8.09 -8.48 4.88
C ILE A 174 8.61 -9.52 3.88
N CYS A 175 9.79 -9.25 3.30
CA CYS A 175 10.47 -10.22 2.45
C CYS A 175 10.92 -11.43 3.29
N PRO A 176 10.48 -12.66 2.97
CA PRO A 176 10.83 -13.85 3.76
C PRO A 176 12.27 -14.33 3.52
N ALA A 177 12.90 -13.88 2.43
CA ALA A 177 14.23 -14.28 2.01
C ALA A 177 15.33 -13.27 2.41
N CYS A 178 14.96 -12.07 2.86
CA CYS A 178 15.93 -11.19 3.52
C CYS A 178 16.27 -11.72 4.90
N PRO A 179 17.51 -11.54 5.39
CA PRO A 179 17.85 -11.95 6.75
C PRO A 179 17.17 -11.03 7.76
N HIS A 180 16.50 -11.67 8.73
CA HIS A 180 15.88 -11.05 9.88
C HIS A 180 16.29 -11.82 11.13
N GLU A 181 17.24 -11.26 11.87
CA GLU A 181 17.73 -11.83 13.12
C GLU A 181 16.57 -12.12 14.10
N GLY A 182 16.60 -13.33 14.68
CA GLY A 182 15.56 -13.86 15.55
C GLY A 182 14.26 -14.29 14.84
N ILE A 183 14.23 -14.29 13.50
CA ILE A 183 13.09 -14.79 12.71
C ILE A 183 13.51 -15.94 11.80
N ASN A 184 14.48 -15.71 10.89
CA ASN A 184 14.84 -16.67 9.84
C ASN A 184 16.35 -16.88 9.69
N THR A 185 17.15 -16.37 10.63
CA THR A 185 18.60 -16.54 10.66
C THR A 185 19.04 -17.84 11.35
N ASP A 186 18.22 -18.41 12.22
CA ASP A 186 18.64 -19.52 13.11
C ASP A 186 18.57 -20.89 12.41
N VAL A 187 19.08 -20.95 11.18
CA VAL A 187 19.04 -22.11 10.29
C VAL A 187 20.43 -22.65 9.94
N VAL A 188 21.51 -22.07 10.50
CA VAL A 188 22.91 -22.48 10.23
C VAL A 188 23.11 -23.99 10.40
N ALA A 189 22.61 -24.57 11.49
CA ALA A 189 22.74 -26.01 11.74
C ALA A 189 22.02 -26.86 10.66
N LYS A 190 20.86 -26.40 10.17
CA LYS A 190 20.15 -27.05 9.06
C LYS A 190 20.91 -26.89 7.75
N LEU A 191 21.49 -25.72 7.49
CA LEU A 191 22.32 -25.47 6.32
C LEU A 191 23.57 -26.34 6.33
N GLN A 192 24.25 -26.48 7.48
CA GLN A 192 25.44 -27.30 7.65
C GLN A 192 25.20 -28.77 7.30
N ALA A 193 24.01 -29.28 7.62
CA ALA A 193 23.61 -30.65 7.26
C ALA A 193 23.32 -30.82 5.76
N LEU A 194 22.95 -29.75 5.05
CA LEU A 194 22.64 -29.76 3.62
C LEU A 194 23.86 -29.44 2.74
N SER A 195 24.65 -28.43 3.13
CA SER A 195 25.90 -28.01 2.49
C SER A 195 26.81 -27.31 3.50
N PRO A 196 27.91 -27.96 3.91
CA PRO A 196 28.95 -27.36 4.75
C PRO A 196 29.56 -26.08 4.15
N GLU A 197 29.67 -26.02 2.83
CA GLU A 197 30.22 -24.87 2.10
C GLU A 197 29.29 -23.66 2.23
N LEU A 198 27.97 -23.87 2.07
CA LEU A 198 26.98 -22.83 2.25
C LEU A 198 26.91 -22.35 3.71
N ALA A 199 27.05 -23.26 4.66
CA ALA A 199 27.12 -22.90 6.07
C ALA A 199 28.38 -22.11 6.42
N LYS A 200 29.51 -22.35 5.73
CA LYS A 200 30.74 -21.55 5.89
C LYS A 200 30.57 -20.11 5.37
N GLU A 201 29.86 -19.93 4.27
CA GLU A 201 29.57 -18.61 3.70
C GLU A 201 28.30 -17.97 4.29
N TYR A 202 27.70 -18.58 5.32
CA TYR A 202 26.48 -18.12 5.97
C TYR A 202 26.55 -16.65 6.40
N GLU A 203 27.69 -16.26 6.99
CA GLU A 203 27.93 -14.88 7.43
C GLU A 203 27.88 -13.89 6.26
N THR A 204 28.14 -14.33 5.03
CA THR A 204 28.17 -13.47 3.84
C THR A 204 26.77 -13.13 3.33
N PHE A 205 25.81 -14.07 3.36
CA PHE A 205 24.49 -13.87 2.75
C PHE A 205 23.34 -13.75 3.74
N ASN A 206 23.47 -14.29 4.96
CA ASN A 206 22.39 -14.28 5.96
C ASN A 206 22.57 -13.22 7.04
N THR A 207 23.51 -12.30 6.83
CA THR A 207 23.75 -11.13 7.69
C THR A 207 23.63 -9.81 6.91
N LEU A 208 23.31 -9.91 5.62
CA LEU A 208 23.31 -8.79 4.68
C LEU A 208 21.93 -8.57 4.09
N VAL A 209 21.38 -7.37 4.30
CA VAL A 209 20.21 -6.89 3.56
C VAL A 209 20.68 -6.01 2.39
N GLN A 210 20.01 -6.12 1.25
CA GLN A 210 20.25 -5.26 0.09
C GLN A 210 19.02 -4.39 -0.16
N LEU A 211 19.19 -3.07 -0.04
CA LEU A 211 18.14 -2.08 -0.21
C LEU A 211 18.48 -1.12 -1.34
N SER A 212 17.47 -0.70 -2.10
CA SER A 212 17.54 0.38 -3.07
C SER A 212 16.71 1.56 -2.57
N MET A 213 17.16 2.77 -2.86
CA MET A 213 16.41 4.01 -2.72
C MET A 213 16.21 4.63 -4.08
N ASP A 214 15.03 5.18 -4.33
CA ASP A 214 14.78 6.10 -5.44
C ASP A 214 13.38 6.75 -5.30
N CYS A 215 13.13 7.78 -6.12
CA CYS A 215 11.96 8.64 -6.12
C CYS A 215 11.11 8.47 -7.39
N ASN A 216 9.82 8.22 -7.19
CA ASN A 216 8.84 8.24 -8.26
C ASN A 216 8.15 9.61 -8.36
N PHE A 217 8.57 10.41 -9.34
CA PHE A 217 7.99 11.73 -9.64
C PHE A 217 6.68 11.67 -10.44
N CYS A 218 6.26 10.50 -10.92
CA CYS A 218 4.95 10.35 -11.56
C CYS A 218 3.82 10.35 -10.53
N ALA A 219 4.05 9.78 -9.34
CA ALA A 219 3.08 9.66 -8.23
C ALA A 219 2.75 10.99 -7.52
N LYS A 220 2.33 11.98 -8.29
CA LYS A 220 1.94 13.31 -7.81
C LYS A 220 0.53 13.28 -7.23
N ASN A 221 0.29 14.06 -6.18
CA ASN A 221 -1.03 14.28 -5.61
C ASN A 221 -1.37 15.78 -5.65
N ARG A 222 -2.57 16.13 -6.13
CA ARG A 222 -3.03 17.51 -6.21
C ARG A 222 -3.45 18.02 -4.84
N MET A 223 -3.28 19.32 -4.62
CA MET A 223 -3.96 19.96 -3.50
C MET A 223 -5.47 19.90 -3.76
N THR A 224 -6.17 19.16 -2.92
CA THR A 224 -7.63 19.08 -2.92
C THR A 224 -8.19 19.94 -1.78
N ARG A 225 -9.51 20.08 -1.72
CA ARG A 225 -10.20 20.69 -0.57
C ARG A 225 -10.38 19.70 0.60
N SER A 226 -9.77 18.52 0.51
CA SER A 226 -9.85 17.51 1.56
C SER A 226 -9.06 17.96 2.79
N THR A 227 -9.60 17.60 3.94
CA THR A 227 -9.07 17.84 5.27
C THR A 227 -8.86 16.50 5.96
N PRO A 228 -8.14 16.44 7.10
CA PRO A 228 -8.02 15.21 7.90
C PRO A 228 -9.37 14.59 8.28
N GLU A 229 -10.44 15.39 8.41
CA GLU A 229 -11.79 14.91 8.74
C GLU A 229 -12.51 14.32 7.53
N THR A 230 -12.28 14.87 6.33
CA THR A 230 -12.95 14.43 5.09
C THR A 230 -12.17 13.35 4.33
N SER A 231 -10.87 13.20 4.62
CA SER A 231 -10.02 12.11 4.13
C SER A 231 -9.03 11.68 5.23
N PRO A 232 -9.51 11.02 6.29
CA PRO A 232 -8.68 10.56 7.40
C PRO A 232 -7.71 9.45 6.98
N TYR A 233 -6.62 9.33 7.72
CA TYR A 233 -5.76 8.15 7.71
C TYR A 233 -6.43 7.06 8.55
N LEU A 234 -6.69 5.89 7.98
CA LEU A 234 -7.23 4.78 8.76
C LEU A 234 -6.13 3.99 9.47
N GLY A 235 -4.96 3.84 8.85
CA GLY A 235 -3.83 3.11 9.42
C GLY A 235 -2.51 3.86 9.31
N ASP A 236 -2.45 5.10 9.80
CA ASP A 236 -1.25 5.94 9.66
C ASP A 236 0.02 5.25 10.17
N GLY A 237 0.97 5.05 9.27
CA GLY A 237 2.23 4.38 9.56
C GLY A 237 2.10 2.89 9.91
N MET A 238 0.93 2.24 9.79
CA MET A 238 0.76 0.83 10.18
C MET A 238 1.36 -0.17 9.17
N ALA A 239 1.68 0.26 7.95
CA ALA A 239 2.21 -0.60 6.88
C ALA A 239 3.48 -0.04 6.21
N TYR A 240 3.39 0.44 4.97
CA TYR A 240 4.53 0.87 4.14
C TYR A 240 4.76 2.37 4.20
N MET A 241 3.68 3.16 4.27
CA MET A 241 3.77 4.59 4.47
C MET A 241 4.45 4.92 5.80
N VAL A 242 5.23 5.99 5.83
CA VAL A 242 5.77 6.57 7.07
C VAL A 242 4.65 7.15 7.93
N PRO A 243 4.78 7.22 9.26
CA PRO A 243 3.81 7.91 10.11
C PRO A 243 3.84 9.43 9.85
N GLU A 244 2.70 10.04 9.56
CA GLU A 244 2.66 11.41 9.02
C GLU A 244 3.19 12.47 9.98
N VAL A 245 2.73 12.44 11.23
CA VAL A 245 3.13 13.45 12.23
C VAL A 245 4.65 13.46 12.43
N HIS A 246 5.25 12.27 12.57
CA HIS A 246 6.68 12.14 12.74
C HIS A 246 7.47 12.58 11.50
N TYR A 247 6.91 12.32 10.32
CA TYR A 247 7.50 12.70 9.05
C TYR A 247 7.49 14.22 8.87
N GLU A 248 6.34 14.88 9.08
CA GLU A 248 6.22 16.33 9.00
C GLU A 248 7.12 17.05 10.01
N ASP A 249 7.13 16.61 11.27
CA ASP A 249 7.94 17.22 12.33
C ASP A 249 9.44 17.21 11.98
N TYR A 250 9.91 16.09 11.41
CA TYR A 250 11.28 15.99 10.93
C TYR A 250 11.53 16.96 9.77
N LEU A 251 10.68 16.93 8.73
CA LEU A 251 10.87 17.78 7.55
C LEU A 251 10.84 19.28 7.88
N ARG A 252 10.01 19.71 8.85
CA ARG A 252 9.96 21.11 9.33
C ARG A 252 11.28 21.57 9.95
N THR A 253 12.04 20.65 10.54
CA THR A 253 13.33 20.96 11.17
C THR A 253 14.44 21.18 10.12
N PHE A 254 14.33 20.59 8.94
CA PHE A 254 15.37 20.56 7.90
C PHE A 254 14.91 21.19 6.56
N LEU A 255 14.15 22.30 6.63
CA LEU A 255 13.50 22.92 5.46
C LEU A 255 14.46 23.59 4.45
N ASN A 256 15.68 23.95 4.86
CA ASN A 256 16.56 24.90 4.14
C ASN A 256 17.88 24.31 3.61
N ASP A 257 17.98 22.99 3.44
CA ASP A 257 19.17 22.38 2.85
C ASP A 257 19.15 22.57 1.32
N GLU A 258 19.60 23.74 0.85
CA GLU A 258 19.93 23.95 -0.56
C GLU A 258 21.19 23.17 -0.92
N GLU A 259 21.11 22.33 -1.94
CA GLU A 259 22.23 21.48 -2.34
C GLU A 259 22.59 21.67 -3.80
N VAL A 260 23.90 21.86 -4.03
CA VAL A 260 24.48 22.04 -5.35
C VAL A 260 24.99 20.69 -5.85
N SER A 261 24.50 20.25 -7.01
CA SER A 261 25.00 19.02 -7.64
C SER A 261 26.46 19.19 -8.08
N THR A 262 27.29 18.21 -7.74
CA THR A 262 28.74 18.21 -8.08
C THR A 262 29.11 17.12 -9.09
N CYS A 263 28.15 16.34 -9.58
CA CYS A 263 28.36 15.26 -10.56
C CYS A 263 27.66 15.57 -11.88
N SER A 264 28.38 15.36 -13.00
CA SER A 264 28.20 15.99 -14.32
C SER A 264 26.85 15.80 -15.04
N ARG A 265 25.97 14.88 -14.61
CA ARG A 265 24.70 14.58 -15.30
C ARG A 265 23.42 14.87 -14.49
N PHE A 266 23.52 15.25 -13.21
CA PHE A 266 22.35 15.46 -12.33
C PHE A 266 21.86 16.91 -12.26
N SER A 267 22.48 17.83 -13.00
CA SER A 267 22.00 19.21 -13.13
C SER A 267 20.56 19.29 -13.64
N ALA A 268 20.11 18.31 -14.43
CA ALA A 268 18.73 18.22 -14.91
C ALA A 268 17.72 17.84 -13.82
N VAL A 269 18.10 16.98 -12.85
CA VAL A 269 17.26 16.62 -11.68
C VAL A 269 17.06 17.85 -10.79
N VAL A 270 18.11 18.66 -10.61
CA VAL A 270 18.03 19.92 -9.87
C VAL A 270 17.10 20.93 -10.57
N LEU A 271 17.16 21.05 -11.90
CA LEU A 271 16.25 21.92 -12.66
C LEU A 271 14.78 21.45 -12.58
N ALA A 272 14.53 20.14 -12.73
CA ALA A 272 13.19 19.57 -12.62
C ALA A 272 12.58 19.76 -11.22
N ASN A 273 13.41 19.71 -10.17
CA ASN A 273 13.01 19.99 -8.78
C ASN A 273 12.66 21.46 -8.53
N LEU A 274 13.14 22.41 -9.35
CA LEU A 274 12.88 23.84 -9.19
C LEU A 274 11.55 24.29 -9.81
N GLU A 275 11.09 23.64 -10.89
CA GLU A 275 9.97 24.11 -11.72
C GLU A 275 8.60 23.51 -11.38
N ALA A 276 8.53 22.38 -10.65
CA ALA A 276 7.28 21.66 -10.40
C ALA A 276 6.80 21.77 -8.94
N GLY A 277 5.52 22.14 -8.73
CA GLY A 277 4.90 22.06 -7.39
C GLY A 277 3.69 22.97 -7.12
N LYS A 278 3.40 23.97 -7.97
CA LYS A 278 2.22 24.82 -7.77
C LYS A 278 0.93 23.99 -7.91
N GLY A 279 0.12 23.96 -6.85
CA GLY A 279 -1.14 23.22 -6.80
C GLY A 279 -1.02 21.72 -6.51
N LEU A 280 0.18 21.24 -6.14
CA LEU A 280 0.40 19.84 -5.73
C LEU A 280 0.60 19.75 -4.21
N CYS A 281 -0.05 18.78 -3.58
CA CYS A 281 0.22 18.39 -2.20
C CYS A 281 1.53 17.59 -2.13
N THR A 282 1.76 16.71 -3.11
CA THR A 282 3.00 15.95 -3.24
C THR A 282 3.50 15.96 -4.68
N THR A 283 4.81 16.02 -4.87
CA THR A 283 5.46 16.01 -6.19
C THR A 283 5.86 14.61 -6.66
N GLY A 284 5.63 13.60 -5.82
CA GLY A 284 6.01 12.21 -6.03
C GLY A 284 6.03 11.45 -4.71
N VAL A 285 6.63 10.26 -4.72
CA VAL A 285 6.94 9.48 -3.52
C VAL A 285 8.38 8.97 -3.55
N GLY A 286 9.07 9.00 -2.43
CA GLY A 286 10.38 8.37 -2.23
C GLY A 286 10.21 7.02 -1.54
N VAL A 287 11.04 6.04 -1.88
CA VAL A 287 10.96 4.69 -1.31
C VAL A 287 12.32 4.07 -1.00
N VAL A 288 12.38 3.29 0.11
CA VAL A 288 13.41 2.24 0.29
C VAL A 288 12.80 0.87 0.04
N PHE A 289 13.48 0.03 -0.72
CA PHE A 289 12.95 -1.21 -1.28
C PHE A 289 13.98 -2.33 -1.24
N CYS A 290 13.56 -3.57 -1.03
CA CYS A 290 14.44 -4.72 -1.15
C CYS A 290 14.79 -4.98 -2.61
N SER A 291 16.04 -4.73 -2.99
CA SER A 291 16.51 -4.84 -4.38
C SER A 291 16.60 -6.28 -4.86
N ARG A 292 16.90 -7.21 -3.96
CA ARG A 292 17.15 -8.62 -4.31
C ARG A 292 15.88 -9.41 -4.62
N HIS A 293 14.82 -9.13 -3.87
CA HIS A 293 13.58 -9.91 -3.91
C HIS A 293 12.36 -9.07 -4.30
N GLU A 294 12.55 -7.76 -4.48
CA GLU A 294 11.56 -6.82 -4.97
C GLU A 294 10.38 -6.58 -4.01
N PHE A 295 10.68 -6.18 -2.76
CA PHE A 295 9.66 -5.90 -1.72
C PHE A 295 9.74 -4.46 -1.24
N PHE A 296 8.59 -3.81 -1.08
CA PHE A 296 8.48 -2.58 -0.31
C PHE A 296 8.83 -2.86 1.16
N TRP A 297 9.69 -2.03 1.73
CA TRP A 297 10.07 -2.17 3.14
C TRP A 297 9.00 -1.54 4.04
N PRO A 298 8.81 -1.98 5.29
CA PRO A 298 7.84 -1.34 6.18
C PRO A 298 8.29 0.08 6.56
N ASN A 299 7.32 1.01 6.64
CA ASN A 299 7.55 2.45 6.88
C ASN A 299 8.62 3.08 5.99
N SER A 300 8.71 2.66 4.74
CA SER A 300 9.72 3.15 3.80
C SER A 300 9.16 3.89 2.59
N VAL A 301 7.90 4.30 2.63
CA VAL A 301 7.29 5.11 1.57
C VAL A 301 6.91 6.47 2.14
N GLY A 302 7.45 7.53 1.55
CA GLY A 302 7.22 8.91 2.01
C GLY A 302 6.86 9.84 0.85
N PRO A 303 5.86 10.73 1.00
CA PRO A 303 5.53 11.71 -0.03
C PRO A 303 6.63 12.76 -0.18
N LEU A 304 6.92 13.15 -1.42
CA LEU A 304 7.88 14.22 -1.73
C LEU A 304 7.20 15.58 -1.64
N VAL A 305 7.78 16.50 -0.87
CA VAL A 305 7.29 17.89 -0.76
C VAL A 305 7.66 18.67 -2.02
N LYS A 306 8.94 18.70 -2.36
CA LYS A 306 9.46 19.36 -3.56
C LYS A 306 10.72 18.63 -4.03
N GLY A 307 10.53 17.74 -4.99
CA GLY A 307 11.64 16.97 -5.54
C GLY A 307 12.26 16.00 -4.54
N GLU A 308 13.43 15.47 -4.91
CA GLU A 308 14.22 14.53 -4.10
C GLU A 308 15.10 15.27 -3.10
N ARG A 309 14.49 15.75 -2.00
CA ARG A 309 15.24 16.36 -0.89
C ARG A 309 15.94 15.27 -0.07
N TYR A 310 17.18 15.52 0.35
CA TYR A 310 17.88 14.58 1.22
C TYR A 310 17.21 14.39 2.56
N SER A 311 16.59 15.43 3.15
CA SER A 311 15.83 15.28 4.40
C SER A 311 14.67 14.30 4.26
N THR A 312 13.98 14.29 3.11
CA THR A 312 12.95 13.29 2.80
C THR A 312 13.56 11.88 2.74
N MET A 313 14.63 11.71 1.96
CA MET A 313 15.25 10.40 1.76
C MET A 313 15.97 9.88 3.00
N ASP A 314 16.54 10.76 3.83
CA ASP A 314 17.11 10.47 5.14
C ASP A 314 16.07 9.89 6.09
N PHE A 315 14.88 10.52 6.16
CA PHE A 315 13.80 10.00 6.98
C PHE A 315 13.38 8.62 6.51
N ILE A 316 13.17 8.45 5.20
CA ILE A 316 12.71 7.19 4.63
C ILE A 316 13.74 6.07 4.87
N LEU A 317 15.04 6.34 4.64
CA LEU A 317 16.14 5.41 4.90
C LEU A 317 16.23 5.03 6.38
N ALA A 318 16.33 6.01 7.27
CA ALA A 318 16.47 5.73 8.70
C ALA A 318 15.20 5.07 9.27
N SER A 319 14.01 5.41 8.77
CA SER A 319 12.76 4.71 9.10
C SER A 319 12.81 3.22 8.70
N ALA A 320 13.30 2.91 7.50
CA ALA A 320 13.49 1.52 7.06
C ALA A 320 14.54 0.78 7.91
N VAL A 321 15.68 1.43 8.18
CA VAL A 321 16.81 0.86 8.93
C VAL A 321 16.47 0.61 10.40
N ARG A 322 15.56 1.39 10.99
CA ARG A 322 15.02 1.08 12.33
C ARG A 322 14.53 -0.37 12.43
N ARG A 323 13.95 -0.90 11.34
CA ARG A 323 13.43 -2.28 11.24
C ARG A 323 14.41 -3.31 10.67
N VAL A 324 15.58 -2.91 10.19
CA VAL A 324 16.63 -3.85 9.75
C VAL A 324 17.16 -4.62 10.96
N ARG A 325 17.14 -5.95 10.85
CA ARG A 325 17.62 -6.91 11.85
C ARG A 325 18.78 -7.73 11.26
N ALA A 326 19.78 -7.01 10.77
CA ALA A 326 20.95 -7.59 10.14
C ALA A 326 22.15 -6.65 10.36
N PRO A 327 23.36 -7.18 10.58
CA PRO A 327 24.53 -6.36 10.88
C PRO A 327 25.12 -5.66 9.64
N SER A 328 24.78 -6.10 8.42
CA SER A 328 25.28 -5.51 7.17
C SER A 328 24.15 -5.05 6.26
N LEU A 329 24.39 -3.94 5.58
CA LEU A 329 23.46 -3.33 4.62
C LEU A 329 24.21 -2.89 3.37
N HIS A 330 23.74 -3.31 2.20
CA HIS A 330 24.09 -2.64 0.96
C HIS A 330 22.97 -1.69 0.57
N LEU A 331 23.33 -0.42 0.35
CA LEU A 331 22.42 0.60 -0.09
C LEU A 331 22.74 1.01 -1.53
N TYR A 332 21.75 0.86 -2.41
CA TYR A 332 21.83 1.25 -3.81
C TYR A 332 21.00 2.48 -4.03
N TYR A 333 21.58 3.48 -4.70
CA TYR A 333 20.87 4.72 -4.98
C TYR A 333 21.57 5.39 -6.15
N ASP A 334 20.80 6.00 -7.04
CA ASP A 334 21.33 6.74 -8.17
C ASP A 334 22.33 7.78 -7.66
N ILE A 335 21.87 8.75 -6.88
CA ILE A 335 22.76 9.84 -6.46
C ILE A 335 23.60 9.48 -5.22
N VAL A 336 23.88 8.20 -4.96
CA VAL A 336 24.60 7.73 -3.76
C VAL A 336 25.95 8.42 -3.56
N CYS A 337 26.68 8.68 -4.65
CA CYS A 337 28.00 9.31 -4.58
C CYS A 337 27.95 10.76 -4.04
N GLN A 338 26.82 11.44 -4.22
CA GLN A 338 26.56 12.78 -3.68
C GLN A 338 25.90 12.69 -2.30
N TYR A 339 24.90 11.81 -2.17
CA TYR A 339 24.10 11.64 -0.97
C TYR A 339 24.91 11.26 0.27
N THR A 340 25.86 10.32 0.10
CA THR A 340 26.65 9.73 1.19
C THR A 340 27.65 10.69 1.82
N ARG A 341 28.11 11.72 1.09
CA ARG A 341 29.15 12.66 1.55
C ARG A 341 28.84 13.33 2.88
N LYS A 342 27.55 13.60 3.14
CA LYS A 342 27.07 14.24 4.38
C LYS A 342 26.09 13.36 5.15
N LEU A 343 25.91 12.10 4.76
CA LEU A 343 24.93 11.22 5.41
C LEU A 343 25.19 11.09 6.92
N ASN A 344 26.43 10.80 7.33
CA ASN A 344 26.75 10.68 8.75
C ASN A 344 26.51 12.00 9.50
N SER A 345 26.86 13.14 8.92
CA SER A 345 26.60 14.46 9.51
C SER A 345 25.10 14.69 9.74
N ARG A 346 24.25 14.32 8.77
CA ARG A 346 22.80 14.44 8.88
C ARG A 346 22.23 13.46 9.91
N MET A 347 22.74 12.23 9.97
CA MET A 347 22.32 11.24 10.97
C MET A 347 22.71 11.62 12.41
N MET A 348 23.83 12.33 12.60
CA MET A 348 24.27 12.80 13.93
C MET A 348 23.37 13.89 14.52
N VAL A 349 22.76 14.73 13.68
CA VAL A 349 21.90 15.84 14.12
C VAL A 349 20.42 15.45 14.22
N VAL A 350 20.09 14.17 14.01
CA VAL A 350 18.72 13.66 14.20
C VAL A 350 18.33 13.82 15.67
N PRO A 351 17.22 14.53 15.98
CA PRO A 351 16.79 14.74 17.36
C PRO A 351 16.55 13.43 18.11
N GLU A 352 16.87 13.37 19.40
CA GLU A 352 16.73 12.15 20.21
C GLU A 352 15.30 11.60 20.25
N LYS A 353 14.30 12.48 20.23
CA LYS A 353 12.88 12.11 20.25
C LYS A 353 12.32 11.75 18.86
N SER A 354 13.13 11.86 17.81
CA SER A 354 12.66 11.59 16.44
C SER A 354 12.36 10.11 16.23
N PHE A 355 11.30 9.82 15.48
CA PHE A 355 10.92 8.45 15.10
C PHE A 355 12.06 7.67 14.44
N ILE A 356 12.88 8.36 13.65
CA ILE A 356 13.98 7.75 12.90
C ILE A 356 15.28 7.64 13.71
N ARG A 357 15.33 8.10 14.98
CA ARG A 357 16.56 8.13 15.79
C ARG A 357 17.20 6.76 15.90
N VAL A 358 16.41 5.70 16.13
CA VAL A 358 16.92 4.32 16.21
C VAL A 358 17.61 3.91 14.91
N GLY A 359 17.02 4.23 13.76
CA GLY A 359 17.64 3.93 12.47
C GLY A 359 18.88 4.77 12.19
N ALA A 360 18.87 6.04 12.61
CA ALA A 360 20.03 6.93 12.48
C ALA A 360 21.21 6.44 13.32
N VAL A 361 20.98 5.98 14.56
CA VAL A 361 22.02 5.36 15.40
C VAL A 361 22.57 4.10 14.73
N LYS A 362 21.69 3.23 14.22
CA LYS A 362 22.10 2.02 13.51
C LYS A 362 23.00 2.33 12.31
N LEU A 363 22.64 3.32 11.50
CA LEU A 363 23.43 3.77 10.35
C LEU A 363 24.82 4.30 10.75
N LEU A 364 24.95 4.89 11.94
CA LEU A 364 26.21 5.46 12.42
C LEU A 364 27.12 4.42 13.09
N HIS A 365 26.54 3.45 13.81
CA HIS A 365 27.29 2.66 14.79
C HIS A 365 27.04 1.16 14.76
N ASP A 366 25.84 0.71 14.37
CA ASP A 366 25.44 -0.70 14.57
C ASP A 366 25.41 -1.53 13.28
N ILE A 367 25.37 -0.88 12.11
CA ILE A 367 25.27 -1.55 10.81
C ILE A 367 26.47 -1.18 9.94
N ASN A 368 27.11 -2.21 9.39
CA ASN A 368 28.12 -2.04 8.35
C ASN A 368 27.43 -1.75 7.01
N ILE A 369 27.46 -0.49 6.59
CA ILE A 369 26.83 -0.03 5.35
C ILE A 369 27.84 0.08 4.21
N SER A 370 27.50 -0.49 3.05
CA SER A 370 28.21 -0.27 1.79
C SER A 370 27.28 0.35 0.76
N PHE A 371 27.85 1.17 -0.12
CA PHE A 371 27.10 1.97 -1.07
C PHE A 371 27.46 1.59 -2.50
N SER A 372 26.48 1.60 -3.40
CA SER A 372 26.73 1.38 -4.82
C SER A 372 25.72 2.11 -5.70
N ILE A 373 26.15 2.45 -6.91
CA ILE A 373 25.27 2.96 -7.97
C ILE A 373 24.65 1.76 -8.70
N PRO A 374 23.36 1.81 -9.05
CA PRO A 374 22.74 0.77 -9.87
C PRO A 374 23.42 0.58 -11.23
N LYS A 375 23.37 -0.65 -11.76
CA LYS A 375 24.19 -1.02 -12.94
C LYS A 375 23.87 -0.17 -14.16
N PHE A 376 22.59 0.16 -14.39
CA PHE A 376 22.17 0.93 -15.56
C PHE A 376 22.68 2.38 -15.47
N HIS A 377 22.68 2.94 -14.26
CA HIS A 377 23.04 4.33 -14.01
C HIS A 377 24.55 4.55 -13.98
N ASN A 378 25.34 3.54 -13.59
CA ASN A 378 26.78 3.64 -13.40
C ASN A 378 27.56 4.30 -14.56
N PRO A 379 27.35 3.97 -15.85
CA PRO A 379 28.06 4.60 -16.96
C PRO A 379 27.84 6.12 -17.08
N GLY A 380 26.81 6.67 -16.43
CA GLY A 380 26.50 8.10 -16.45
C GLY A 380 27.35 8.97 -15.50
N TYR A 381 28.18 8.37 -14.65
CA TYR A 381 28.93 9.08 -13.61
C TYR A 381 30.35 9.42 -14.04
N LEU A 382 31.02 10.29 -13.27
CA LEU A 382 32.46 10.49 -13.38
C LEU A 382 33.20 9.18 -13.12
N VAL A 383 34.29 8.92 -13.85
CA VAL A 383 35.07 7.68 -13.76
C VAL A 383 35.41 7.30 -12.31
N ILE A 384 35.76 8.26 -11.46
CA ILE A 384 36.04 7.99 -10.04
C ILE A 384 34.83 7.42 -9.30
N CYS A 385 33.63 7.96 -9.53
CA CYS A 385 32.39 7.43 -8.95
C CYS A 385 32.07 6.03 -9.51
N GLN A 386 32.33 5.82 -10.80
CA GLN A 386 32.11 4.52 -11.45
C GLN A 386 32.96 3.40 -10.87
N LEU A 387 34.17 3.72 -10.40
CA LEU A 387 35.09 2.77 -9.80
C LEU A 387 34.77 2.56 -8.32
N TRP A 388 34.50 3.63 -7.57
CA TRP A 388 34.26 3.57 -6.13
C TRP A 388 32.91 2.97 -5.75
N PHE A 389 31.86 3.26 -6.53
CA PHE A 389 30.50 2.79 -6.25
C PHE A 389 30.05 1.73 -7.25
N ASN A 390 31.00 0.94 -7.78
CA ASN A 390 30.68 -0.11 -8.73
C ASN A 390 30.06 -1.33 -8.04
N LEU A 391 28.84 -1.67 -8.42
CA LEU A 391 28.13 -2.82 -7.84
C LEU A 391 28.88 -4.14 -8.05
N ALA A 392 29.61 -4.27 -9.16
CA ALA A 392 30.35 -5.48 -9.50
C ALA A 392 31.53 -5.76 -8.57
N TYR A 393 32.05 -4.75 -7.88
CA TYR A 393 33.17 -4.90 -6.94
C TYR A 393 32.72 -5.10 -5.49
N LEU A 394 31.43 -4.90 -5.21
CA LEU A 394 30.90 -5.08 -3.87
C LEU A 394 30.67 -6.57 -3.59
N ARG A 395 31.43 -7.11 -2.62
CA ARG A 395 31.33 -8.52 -2.21
C ARG A 395 29.90 -8.85 -1.76
N ALA A 396 29.45 -10.09 -1.93
CA ALA A 396 28.14 -10.57 -1.44
C ALA A 396 26.89 -9.96 -2.13
N THR A 397 27.05 -9.25 -3.24
CA THR A 397 25.95 -8.69 -4.03
C THR A 397 25.29 -9.72 -4.96
N GLY A 398 26.05 -10.72 -5.41
CA GLY A 398 25.62 -11.69 -6.42
C GLY A 398 25.36 -11.03 -7.77
N GLN A 399 24.44 -11.60 -8.58
CA GLN A 399 24.04 -11.04 -9.87
C GLN A 399 22.90 -10.01 -9.76
N THR A 400 22.94 -9.16 -8.73
CA THR A 400 21.95 -8.09 -8.52
C THR A 400 22.19 -6.95 -9.52
N ASP A 401 21.12 -6.37 -10.08
CA ASP A 401 21.15 -5.18 -10.94
C ASP A 401 20.82 -3.89 -10.18
N SER A 402 20.09 -4.03 -9.07
CA SER A 402 19.50 -2.98 -8.24
C SER A 402 18.47 -2.07 -8.93
N GLU A 403 17.95 -2.52 -10.07
CA GLU A 403 16.93 -1.86 -10.90
C GLU A 403 15.49 -2.31 -10.55
N ALA A 404 15.34 -3.06 -9.46
CA ALA A 404 14.07 -3.66 -9.07
C ALA A 404 12.97 -2.64 -8.75
N LEU A 405 13.37 -1.46 -8.27
CA LEU A 405 12.43 -0.39 -7.94
C LEU A 405 11.73 0.16 -9.18
N GLU A 406 12.44 0.30 -10.32
CA GLU A 406 11.86 0.72 -11.60
C GLU A 406 10.74 -0.21 -12.08
N ARG A 407 10.88 -1.52 -11.83
CA ARG A 407 9.83 -2.51 -12.11
C ARG A 407 8.62 -2.32 -11.21
N ALA A 408 8.84 -1.97 -9.95
CA ALA A 408 7.75 -1.63 -9.02
C ALA A 408 7.05 -0.32 -9.43
N TRP A 409 7.81 0.67 -9.92
CA TRP A 409 7.28 1.91 -10.49
C TRP A 409 6.41 1.69 -11.70
N ALA A 410 6.82 0.86 -12.65
CA ALA A 410 5.97 0.49 -13.78
C ALA A 410 4.61 -0.06 -13.31
N GLY A 411 4.59 -0.83 -12.22
CA GLY A 411 3.36 -1.34 -11.60
C GLY A 411 2.52 -0.25 -10.89
N LEU A 412 3.16 0.66 -10.16
CA LEU A 412 2.46 1.73 -9.42
C LEU A 412 1.98 2.86 -10.34
N ASN A 413 2.72 3.16 -11.41
CA ASN A 413 2.48 4.27 -12.32
C ASN A 413 1.12 4.19 -13.03
N LEU A 414 0.63 2.97 -13.25
CA LEU A 414 -0.70 2.73 -13.79
C LEU A 414 -1.84 3.25 -12.87
N ALA A 415 -1.59 3.41 -11.56
CA ALA A 415 -2.55 3.94 -10.60
C ALA A 415 -2.41 5.46 -10.36
N VAL A 416 -1.43 6.13 -10.98
CA VAL A 416 -1.08 7.53 -10.69
C VAL A 416 -2.23 8.49 -10.92
N SER A 417 -2.99 8.32 -12.00
CA SER A 417 -4.15 9.17 -12.29
C SER A 417 -5.18 9.14 -11.16
N SER A 418 -5.41 7.97 -10.58
CA SER A 418 -6.28 7.79 -9.41
C SER A 418 -5.69 8.44 -8.16
N LEU A 419 -4.40 8.21 -7.89
CA LEU A 419 -3.73 8.77 -6.71
C LEU A 419 -3.68 10.31 -6.75
N CYS A 420 -3.66 10.88 -7.96
CA CYS A 420 -3.54 12.31 -8.17
C CYS A 420 -4.71 13.13 -7.61
N GLU A 421 -5.93 12.60 -7.69
CA GLU A 421 -7.15 13.29 -7.28
C GLU A 421 -7.64 12.91 -5.87
N MET A 422 -7.01 11.92 -5.24
CA MET A 422 -7.39 11.46 -3.89
C MET A 422 -7.06 12.49 -2.81
N GLY A 423 -7.88 12.54 -1.76
CA GLY A 423 -7.51 13.26 -0.53
C GLY A 423 -6.26 12.63 0.12
N PRO A 424 -5.53 13.38 0.97
CA PRO A 424 -4.23 12.96 1.48
C PRO A 424 -4.28 11.61 2.21
N GLY A 425 -5.24 11.40 3.11
CA GLY A 425 -5.36 10.11 3.81
C GLY A 425 -5.75 8.94 2.92
N THR A 426 -6.70 9.14 2.02
CA THR A 426 -7.12 8.09 1.07
C THR A 426 -6.00 7.70 0.13
N MET A 427 -5.19 8.67 -0.31
CA MET A 427 -4.02 8.44 -1.17
C MET A 427 -2.99 7.55 -0.46
N ARG A 428 -2.63 7.87 0.79
CA ARG A 428 -1.67 7.07 1.58
C ARG A 428 -2.15 5.64 1.79
N ASP A 429 -3.37 5.46 2.25
CA ASP A 429 -3.95 4.13 2.49
C ASP A 429 -4.08 3.32 1.18
N THR A 430 -4.28 4.00 0.04
CA THR A 430 -4.29 3.37 -1.29
C THR A 430 -2.88 2.96 -1.75
N ILE A 431 -1.85 3.76 -1.46
CA ILE A 431 -0.45 3.35 -1.69
C ILE A 431 -0.12 2.12 -0.84
N ASP A 432 -0.48 2.11 0.44
CA ASP A 432 -0.30 0.96 1.32
C ASP A 432 -0.98 -0.31 0.76
N PHE A 433 -2.19 -0.17 0.21
CA PHE A 433 -2.87 -1.26 -0.48
C PHE A 433 -2.06 -1.76 -1.68
N TYR A 434 -1.54 -0.88 -2.55
CA TYR A 434 -0.78 -1.29 -3.72
C TYR A 434 0.57 -1.92 -3.38
N CYS A 435 1.30 -1.36 -2.42
CA CYS A 435 2.53 -1.95 -1.88
C CYS A 435 2.24 -3.32 -1.26
N GLY A 436 1.13 -3.44 -0.51
CA GLY A 436 0.68 -4.70 0.07
C GLY A 436 0.36 -5.76 -0.97
N ALA A 437 -0.38 -5.40 -2.02
CA ALA A 437 -0.72 -6.29 -3.12
C ALA A 437 0.55 -6.75 -3.88
N TRP A 438 1.51 -5.84 -4.10
CA TRP A 438 2.79 -6.17 -4.71
C TRP A 438 3.58 -7.18 -3.86
N ASN A 439 3.82 -6.85 -2.59
CA ASN A 439 4.58 -7.71 -1.69
C ASN A 439 3.91 -9.07 -1.48
N TRP A 440 2.58 -9.12 -1.39
CA TRP A 440 1.87 -10.39 -1.27
C TRP A 440 2.07 -11.27 -2.50
N ARG A 441 1.98 -10.71 -3.72
CA ARG A 441 2.25 -11.45 -4.96
C ARG A 441 3.70 -11.96 -5.01
N LYS A 442 4.66 -11.16 -4.56
CA LYS A 442 6.07 -11.58 -4.46
C LYS A 442 6.27 -12.68 -3.43
N PHE A 443 5.59 -12.58 -2.29
CA PHE A 443 5.64 -13.57 -1.23
C PHE A 443 5.15 -14.95 -1.72
N ILE A 444 3.96 -15.01 -2.31
CA ILE A 444 3.38 -16.28 -2.77
C ILE A 444 4.14 -16.90 -3.95
N SER A 445 4.77 -16.08 -4.80
CA SER A 445 5.53 -16.55 -5.97
C SER A 445 7.01 -16.80 -5.70
N MET A 446 7.49 -16.52 -4.47
CA MET A 446 8.90 -16.57 -4.10
C MET A 446 9.52 -17.94 -4.38
N GLY A 447 8.85 -19.04 -4.04
CA GLY A 447 9.38 -20.39 -4.23
C GLY A 447 9.74 -20.67 -5.70
N GLY A 448 8.82 -20.36 -6.62
CA GLY A 448 9.07 -20.50 -8.05
C GLY A 448 10.11 -19.52 -8.59
N PHE A 449 10.19 -18.31 -8.03
CA PHE A 449 11.25 -17.35 -8.36
C PHE A 449 12.64 -17.85 -7.96
N LEU A 450 12.79 -18.34 -6.72
CA LEU A 450 14.06 -18.86 -6.22
C LEU A 450 14.51 -20.12 -6.97
N TRP A 451 13.57 -21.01 -7.29
CA TRP A 451 13.86 -22.19 -8.11
C TRP A 451 14.45 -21.83 -9.48
N ARG A 452 13.82 -20.90 -10.21
CA ARG A 452 14.35 -20.41 -11.49
C ARG A 452 15.73 -19.77 -11.34
N LYS A 453 15.97 -19.04 -10.25
CA LYS A 453 17.28 -18.44 -9.98
C LYS A 453 18.35 -19.50 -9.70
N LEU A 454 17.99 -20.60 -9.04
CA LEU A 454 18.88 -21.74 -8.84
C LEU A 454 19.23 -22.43 -10.16
N GLU A 455 18.24 -22.68 -11.03
CA GLU A 455 18.49 -23.27 -12.36
C GLU A 455 19.47 -22.44 -13.19
N VAL A 456 19.30 -21.11 -13.19
CA VAL A 456 20.21 -20.18 -13.88
C VAL A 456 21.61 -20.18 -13.25
N ALA A 457 21.73 -20.40 -11.94
CA ALA A 457 23.02 -20.42 -11.26
C ALA A 457 23.79 -21.74 -11.44
N LEU A 458 23.11 -22.83 -11.81
CA LEU A 458 23.71 -24.14 -12.08
C LEU A 458 24.15 -24.32 -13.54
N GLN A 459 23.68 -23.43 -14.43
CA GLN A 459 24.16 -23.30 -15.82
C GLN A 459 25.41 -22.44 -15.86
#